data_AF-A0A1S8B7U9-F1
#
_entry.id   AF-A0A1S8B7U9-F1
#
_cell.length_a   1.000
_cell.length_b   1.000
_cell.length_c   1.000
_cell.angle_alpha   90.00
_cell.angle_beta   90.00
_cell.angle_gamma   90.00
#
_symmetry.space_group_name_H-M   'P 1'
#
loop_
_entity.id
_entity.type
_entity.pdbx_description
1 polymer ?
#
loop_
_entity_poly.entity_id
_entity_poly.type
_entity_poly.pdbx_seq_one_letter_code
_entity_poly.pdbx_strand_id
1 'polypeptide(L)'
;MVRLLVFSLFCMVVQGRLARHAQVIGRDVDLADEYDFVIVGGGTSGLTVANRLTENANSETFTPNNDSFNEEWNLSYYLDVHGSDGPVQSSYPEFMWENIKNFFEAWTGLGVPIPDDPGAGSKAGVFWAPSSIDPRNRTRSSARTAHHNKIATRPNYHLLTMHAVTKIAFNGTIATGVEYVSRAGTETGAVKARKEVILAAGAIHTPQILQLSGIGPADLLNSLDIDVLVDLPVGYNLQDHPTLYTMWNYANDVIPNGDYFSSNTTYNAEALAQYHATRSGPYTLGRGATVCFLPLTNVTSSLTNTTSTYSSITSLAASTSPETVYPGIPSLPAPVIAGFAAQKRQLLTEYASLSTSTTEISYGGGSLMAVVMVKPLSRGTVFVRSTDVLTAPVIDYGTMLAPSDIAVMIASVRAARAFMATAAMQGPLGPIVEVAPGANVTADADLEAVLRETLNPSFAHVSCTAPMMAREEGGVVDAALRVYGVGRLRVVDASVWPLVPATHTSSTVYAVAEKAADLIKAAHGGWR
;
A
#
# COMPACT_ATOMS: atom_id res chain seq x y z
N MET A 1 -10.97 -32.38 -5.52
CA MET A 1 -10.13 -31.24 -5.96
C MET A 1 -10.97 -29.97 -5.82
N VAL A 2 -10.47 -28.96 -5.10
CA VAL A 2 -11.22 -27.72 -4.76
C VAL A 2 -11.38 -26.82 -5.98
N ARG A 3 -12.58 -26.34 -6.30
CA ARG A 3 -12.84 -25.38 -7.40
C ARG A 3 -12.88 -23.94 -6.89
N LEU A 4 -12.14 -23.05 -7.56
CA LEU A 4 -12.03 -21.62 -7.23
C LEU A 4 -12.47 -20.73 -8.40
N LEU A 5 -13.18 -19.65 -8.09
CA LEU A 5 -13.46 -18.56 -9.02
C LEU A 5 -12.89 -17.24 -8.47
N VAL A 6 -12.15 -16.50 -9.29
CA VAL A 6 -11.67 -15.14 -8.99
C VAL A 6 -12.35 -14.13 -9.91
N PHE A 7 -12.87 -13.04 -9.36
CA PHE A 7 -13.36 -11.88 -10.12
C PHE A 7 -12.31 -10.78 -10.24
N SER A 8 -12.19 -10.12 -11.39
CA SER A 8 -11.35 -8.93 -11.57
C SER A 8 -12.10 -7.86 -12.37
N LEU A 9 -12.21 -6.64 -11.83
CA LEU A 9 -12.84 -5.51 -12.52
C LEU A 9 -11.99 -4.96 -13.68
N PHE A 10 -10.67 -5.14 -13.60
CA PHE A 10 -9.74 -4.68 -14.63
C PHE A 10 -9.29 -5.83 -15.54
N CYS A 11 -9.08 -5.50 -16.82
CA CYS A 11 -8.30 -6.34 -17.72
C CYS A 11 -6.85 -6.21 -17.26
N MET A 12 -6.28 -7.25 -16.65
CA MET A 12 -4.83 -7.39 -16.72
C MET A 12 -4.48 -7.37 -18.20
N VAL A 13 -3.46 -6.64 -18.65
CA VAL A 13 -3.07 -6.65 -20.06
C VAL A 13 -2.69 -8.09 -20.46
N VAL A 14 -3.68 -8.84 -20.98
CA VAL A 14 -3.55 -10.15 -21.63
C VAL A 14 -3.43 -9.88 -23.13
N GLN A 15 -2.43 -9.09 -23.51
CA GLN A 15 -2.00 -9.01 -24.90
C GLN A 15 -0.63 -9.67 -25.01
N GLY A 16 -0.69 -10.98 -25.27
CA GLY A 16 0.44 -11.82 -25.62
C GLY A 16 -0.12 -13.13 -26.14
N ARG A 17 0.10 -13.42 -27.43
CA ARG A 17 -0.47 -14.57 -28.15
C ARG A 17 -0.25 -15.90 -27.41
N LEU A 18 -1.37 -16.60 -27.20
CA LEU A 18 -1.57 -18.05 -27.04
C LEU A 18 -0.49 -18.85 -26.29
N ALA A 19 -0.81 -19.23 -25.06
CA ALA A 19 -0.55 -20.58 -24.56
C ALA A 19 -1.91 -21.24 -24.29
N ARG A 20 -2.16 -22.37 -24.95
CA ARG A 20 -3.41 -23.12 -24.81
C ARG A 20 -3.52 -23.67 -23.39
N HIS A 21 -4.73 -23.55 -22.84
CA HIS A 21 -5.24 -24.09 -21.59
C HIS A 21 -4.99 -23.26 -20.33
N ALA A 22 -5.45 -22.01 -20.33
CA ALA A 22 -6.13 -21.42 -19.16
C ALA A 22 -7.55 -21.06 -19.58
N GLN A 23 -8.58 -21.32 -18.76
CA GLN A 23 -9.89 -20.73 -19.01
C GLN A 23 -9.93 -19.36 -18.34
N VAL A 24 -9.34 -18.36 -19.01
CA VAL A 24 -9.84 -16.99 -18.86
C VAL A 24 -11.26 -17.05 -19.41
N ILE A 25 -12.22 -17.02 -18.51
CA ILE A 25 -13.62 -17.07 -18.91
C ILE A 25 -13.96 -15.68 -19.42
N GLY A 26 -14.10 -15.58 -20.74
CA GLY A 26 -14.38 -14.31 -21.42
C GLY A 26 -15.86 -13.94 -21.43
N ARG A 27 -16.75 -14.87 -21.07
CA ARG A 27 -18.21 -14.73 -21.03
C ARG A 27 -18.79 -15.51 -19.87
N ASP A 28 -19.77 -14.93 -19.19
CA ASP A 28 -20.55 -15.54 -18.09
C ASP A 28 -21.04 -16.98 -18.34
N VAL A 29 -21.42 -17.31 -19.58
CA VAL A 29 -21.95 -18.65 -19.98
C VAL A 29 -21.01 -19.83 -19.73
N ASP A 30 -19.71 -19.59 -19.55
CA ASP A 30 -18.74 -20.67 -19.29
C ASP A 30 -18.48 -20.89 -17.78
N LEU A 31 -19.18 -20.18 -16.89
CA LEU A 31 -19.08 -20.37 -15.44
C LEU A 31 -19.90 -21.57 -14.96
N ALA A 32 -19.35 -22.32 -14.00
CA ALA A 32 -20.17 -23.24 -13.22
C ALA A 32 -21.10 -22.47 -12.26
N ASP A 33 -22.30 -23.01 -12.00
CA ASP A 33 -23.25 -22.41 -11.05
C ASP A 33 -22.70 -22.32 -9.61
N GLU A 34 -21.72 -23.16 -9.27
CA GLU A 34 -21.22 -23.33 -7.90
C GLU A 34 -19.73 -23.69 -7.81
N TYR A 35 -19.02 -22.98 -6.92
CA TYR A 35 -17.61 -23.18 -6.58
C TYR A 35 -17.43 -23.50 -5.10
N ASP A 36 -16.27 -24.06 -4.72
CA ASP A 36 -15.96 -24.23 -3.29
C ASP A 36 -15.68 -22.87 -2.64
N PHE A 37 -14.85 -22.06 -3.30
CA PHE A 37 -14.58 -20.69 -2.87
C PHE A 37 -14.77 -19.70 -4.02
N VAL A 38 -15.32 -18.54 -3.69
CA VAL A 38 -15.42 -17.39 -4.59
C VAL A 38 -14.58 -16.25 -4.02
N ILE A 39 -13.57 -15.81 -4.77
CA ILE A 39 -12.65 -14.73 -4.41
C ILE A 39 -13.01 -13.49 -5.20
N VAL A 40 -13.27 -12.39 -4.50
CA VAL A 40 -13.68 -11.12 -5.08
C VAL A 40 -12.49 -10.18 -5.14
N GLY A 41 -11.89 -10.02 -6.33
CA GLY A 41 -10.73 -9.17 -6.56
C GLY A 41 -9.51 -9.95 -7.04
N GLY A 42 -9.12 -9.74 -8.31
CA GLY A 42 -7.95 -10.35 -8.94
C GLY A 42 -6.66 -9.55 -8.74
N GLY A 43 -6.58 -8.76 -7.66
CA GLY A 43 -5.38 -8.00 -7.31
C GLY A 43 -4.32 -8.86 -6.62
N THR A 44 -3.35 -8.19 -5.97
CA THR A 44 -2.25 -8.85 -5.26
C THR A 44 -2.73 -9.94 -4.31
N SER A 45 -3.65 -9.60 -3.41
CA SER A 45 -4.12 -10.54 -2.40
C SER A 45 -4.93 -11.71 -3.00
N GLY A 46 -5.93 -11.42 -3.84
CA GLY A 46 -6.82 -12.46 -4.34
C GLY A 46 -6.13 -13.49 -5.23
N LEU A 47 -5.14 -13.08 -6.04
CA LEU A 47 -4.34 -14.04 -6.82
C LEU A 47 -3.43 -14.89 -5.94
N THR A 48 -2.84 -14.31 -4.90
CA THR A 48 -2.02 -15.03 -3.92
C THR A 48 -2.86 -16.08 -3.20
N VAL A 49 -4.03 -15.71 -2.69
CA VAL A 49 -4.98 -16.65 -2.06
C VAL A 49 -5.37 -17.73 -3.06
N ALA A 50 -5.75 -17.38 -4.30
CA ALA A 50 -6.14 -18.37 -5.31
C ALA A 50 -5.03 -19.39 -5.61
N ASN A 51 -3.79 -18.93 -5.77
CA ASN A 51 -2.61 -19.79 -5.93
C ASN A 51 -2.36 -20.68 -4.71
N ARG A 52 -2.41 -20.10 -3.51
CA ARG A 52 -2.15 -20.81 -2.27
C ARG A 52 -3.18 -21.88 -1.99
N LEU A 53 -4.45 -21.54 -2.19
CA LEU A 53 -5.53 -22.48 -2.10
C LEU A 53 -5.28 -23.59 -3.13
N THR A 54 -4.98 -23.32 -4.39
CA THR A 54 -4.65 -24.38 -5.38
C THR A 54 -3.29 -25.13 -5.23
N GLU A 55 -2.53 -24.89 -4.14
CA GLU A 55 -1.19 -25.43 -3.75
C GLU A 55 0.04 -24.58 -4.11
N ASN A 56 0.75 -24.10 -3.06
CA ASN A 56 2.21 -23.88 -2.83
C ASN A 56 2.36 -23.35 -1.37
N ALA A 57 3.55 -23.41 -0.75
CA ALA A 57 3.84 -22.96 0.63
C ALA A 57 4.73 -21.69 0.74
N ASN A 58 5.25 -21.14 -0.36
CA ASN A 58 6.23 -20.03 -0.32
C ASN A 58 5.69 -18.72 -0.93
N SER A 59 6.16 -17.56 -0.43
CA SER A 59 5.66 -16.21 -0.76
C SER A 59 6.55 -15.41 -1.73
N GLU A 60 7.87 -15.34 -1.50
CA GLU A 60 8.84 -14.64 -2.35
C GLU A 60 10.15 -15.40 -2.62
N THR A 61 10.87 -14.97 -3.67
CA THR A 61 12.27 -15.29 -3.96
C THR A 61 13.05 -13.97 -4.08
N PHE A 62 14.00 -13.74 -3.17
CA PHE A 62 14.98 -12.67 -3.26
C PHE A 62 16.21 -13.13 -4.05
N THR A 63 16.75 -12.26 -4.89
CA THR A 63 17.99 -12.54 -5.64
C THR A 63 18.92 -11.33 -5.56
N PRO A 64 20.11 -11.47 -4.94
CA PRO A 64 21.09 -10.38 -4.88
C PRO A 64 21.69 -10.08 -6.25
N ASN A 65 22.30 -8.90 -6.40
CA ASN A 65 23.08 -8.53 -7.60
C ASN A 65 24.45 -9.21 -7.56
N ASN A 66 25.22 -9.08 -8.65
CA ASN A 66 26.60 -9.58 -8.71
C ASN A 66 27.52 -8.80 -7.75
N ASP A 67 28.61 -9.45 -7.32
CA ASP A 67 29.53 -8.90 -6.30
C ASP A 67 30.09 -7.53 -6.68
N SER A 68 30.49 -7.34 -7.94
CA SER A 68 31.02 -6.05 -8.41
C SER A 68 30.01 -4.90 -8.31
N PHE A 69 28.73 -5.16 -8.58
CA PHE A 69 27.67 -4.15 -8.45
C PHE A 69 27.36 -3.88 -6.98
N ASN A 70 27.38 -4.91 -6.13
CA ASN A 70 27.18 -4.76 -4.69
C ASN A 70 28.30 -3.91 -4.06
N GLU A 71 29.55 -4.14 -4.45
CA GLU A 71 30.70 -3.36 -3.99
C GLU A 71 30.64 -1.90 -4.47
N GLU A 72 30.30 -1.67 -5.74
CA GLU A 72 30.22 -0.31 -6.32
C GLU A 72 29.17 0.56 -5.61
N TRP A 73 28.02 -0.02 -5.25
CA TRP A 73 26.88 0.70 -4.66
C TRP A 73 26.73 0.49 -3.16
N ASN A 74 27.69 -0.19 -2.52
CA ASN A 74 27.69 -0.51 -1.09
C ASN A 74 26.36 -1.16 -0.64
N LEU A 75 25.91 -2.18 -1.37
CA LEU A 75 24.69 -2.94 -1.07
C LEU A 75 24.95 -3.98 0.02
N SER A 76 24.13 -4.00 1.08
CA SER A 76 24.12 -5.05 2.12
C SER A 76 22.77 -5.79 2.13
N TYR A 77 22.80 -7.09 2.41
CA TYR A 77 21.61 -7.94 2.54
C TYR A 77 21.89 -9.18 3.40
N TYR A 78 20.85 -9.74 4.04
CA TYR A 78 20.93 -11.01 4.79
C TYR A 78 19.96 -12.04 4.21
N LEU A 79 20.47 -13.17 3.71
CA LEU A 79 19.63 -14.16 3.03
C LEU A 79 18.62 -14.88 3.94
N ASP A 80 18.84 -14.90 5.25
CA ASP A 80 17.96 -15.58 6.23
C ASP A 80 16.68 -14.82 6.55
N VAL A 81 16.59 -13.53 6.20
CA VAL A 81 15.38 -12.71 6.37
C VAL A 81 14.54 -12.60 5.09
N HIS A 82 14.98 -13.20 3.97
CA HIS A 82 14.25 -13.19 2.69
C HIS A 82 13.85 -14.60 2.26
N GLY A 83 12.74 -14.72 1.53
CA GLY A 83 12.36 -16.00 0.92
C GLY A 83 13.24 -16.38 -0.28
N SER A 84 13.55 -17.66 -0.48
CA SER A 84 14.37 -18.15 -1.59
C SER A 84 13.60 -18.93 -2.68
N ASP A 85 12.37 -19.35 -2.40
CA ASP A 85 11.64 -20.32 -3.23
C ASP A 85 10.19 -19.91 -3.54
N GLY A 86 9.79 -18.69 -3.17
CA GLY A 86 8.45 -18.17 -3.37
C GLY A 86 8.25 -17.48 -4.72
N PRO A 87 7.01 -17.34 -5.18
CA PRO A 87 6.73 -16.97 -6.55
C PRO A 87 6.99 -15.50 -6.89
N VAL A 88 6.92 -14.60 -5.91
CA VAL A 88 7.17 -13.17 -6.10
C VAL A 88 8.67 -12.91 -6.15
N GLN A 89 9.17 -12.30 -7.23
CA GLN A 89 10.57 -11.90 -7.34
C GLN A 89 10.82 -10.53 -6.69
N SER A 90 11.89 -10.44 -5.91
CA SER A 90 12.42 -9.22 -5.29
C SER A 90 13.92 -9.11 -5.64
N SER A 91 14.35 -8.01 -6.24
CA SER A 91 15.75 -7.80 -6.62
C SER A 91 16.11 -6.32 -6.68
N TYR A 92 17.40 -5.99 -6.62
CA TYR A 92 17.87 -4.63 -6.87
C TYR A 92 17.98 -4.37 -8.38
N PRO A 93 17.69 -3.13 -8.83
CA PRO A 93 17.92 -2.75 -10.21
C PRO A 93 19.42 -2.76 -10.51
N GLU A 94 19.80 -3.17 -11.73
CA GLU A 94 21.20 -3.11 -12.21
C GLU A 94 21.55 -1.73 -12.80
N PHE A 95 20.95 -0.68 -12.24
CA PHE A 95 21.18 0.71 -12.61
C PHE A 95 20.78 1.62 -11.45
N MET A 96 21.63 2.58 -11.13
CA MET A 96 21.36 3.68 -10.21
C MET A 96 21.89 4.98 -10.83
N TRP A 97 21.29 6.11 -10.47
CA TRP A 97 21.83 7.42 -10.86
C TRP A 97 23.05 7.77 -10.01
N GLU A 98 24.07 8.37 -10.61
CA GLU A 98 25.34 8.70 -9.95
C GLU A 98 25.18 9.59 -8.71
N ASN A 99 24.28 10.57 -8.76
CA ASN A 99 24.02 11.46 -7.63
C ASN A 99 23.36 10.79 -6.42
N ILE A 100 22.89 9.54 -6.55
CA ILE A 100 22.40 8.76 -5.42
C ILE A 100 23.55 8.38 -4.46
N LYS A 101 24.81 8.34 -4.93
CA LYS A 101 25.98 8.04 -4.06
C LYS A 101 26.08 8.98 -2.86
N ASN A 102 25.64 10.23 -3.01
CA ASN A 102 25.64 11.24 -1.94
C ASN A 102 24.55 11.00 -0.88
N PHE A 103 23.51 10.23 -1.21
CA PHE A 103 22.33 10.05 -0.36
C PHE A 103 22.67 9.39 0.98
N PHE A 104 23.47 8.33 0.96
CA PHE A 104 23.86 7.63 2.18
C PHE A 104 24.77 8.48 3.05
N GLU A 105 25.79 9.12 2.47
CA GLU A 105 26.73 9.96 3.21
C GLU A 105 26.03 11.17 3.85
N ALA A 106 25.07 11.78 3.15
CA ALA A 106 24.30 12.89 3.70
C ALA A 106 23.47 12.46 4.93
N TRP A 107 22.79 11.31 4.88
CA TRP A 107 22.01 10.82 6.02
C TRP A 107 22.89 10.35 7.18
N THR A 108 23.97 9.62 6.92
CA THR A 108 24.89 9.17 7.98
C THR A 108 25.63 10.35 8.61
N GLY A 109 25.96 11.39 7.84
CA GLY A 109 26.49 12.66 8.35
C GLY A 109 25.53 13.41 9.28
N LEU A 110 24.22 13.15 9.17
CA LEU A 110 23.19 13.62 10.10
C LEU A 110 22.92 12.64 11.27
N GLY A 111 23.72 11.58 11.40
CA GLY A 111 23.61 10.59 12.46
C GLY A 111 22.47 9.57 12.24
N VAL A 112 21.93 9.46 11.03
CA VAL A 112 20.95 8.42 10.70
C VAL A 112 21.69 7.11 10.43
N PRO A 113 21.34 6.00 11.11
CA PRO A 113 22.02 4.73 10.91
C PRO A 113 21.66 4.10 9.57
N ILE A 114 22.54 3.22 9.09
CA ILE A 114 22.22 2.24 8.04
C ILE A 114 21.77 0.98 8.78
N PRO A 115 20.53 0.51 8.61
CA PRO A 115 20.11 -0.75 9.17
C PRO A 115 20.80 -1.89 8.42
N ASP A 116 21.09 -2.98 9.13
CA ASP A 116 21.73 -4.18 8.58
C ASP A 116 21.00 -4.69 7.31
N ASP A 117 19.68 -4.86 7.38
CA ASP A 117 18.79 -5.12 6.23
C ASP A 117 17.34 -4.67 6.51
N PRO A 118 16.69 -3.94 5.58
CA PRO A 118 15.34 -3.43 5.78
C PRO A 118 14.24 -4.52 5.87
N GLY A 119 14.54 -5.76 5.48
CA GLY A 119 13.68 -6.93 5.65
C GLY A 119 13.70 -7.51 7.07
N ALA A 120 14.71 -7.19 7.88
CA ALA A 120 14.96 -7.80 9.20
C ALA A 120 14.07 -7.26 10.35
N GLY A 121 12.92 -6.68 10.04
CA GLY A 121 11.92 -6.24 11.03
C GLY A 121 12.05 -4.80 11.55
N SER A 122 13.16 -4.11 11.28
CA SER A 122 13.31 -2.67 11.50
C SER A 122 13.84 -1.98 10.24
N LYS A 123 13.13 -0.94 9.79
CA LYS A 123 13.53 -0.12 8.63
C LYS A 123 14.03 1.26 9.02
N ALA A 124 14.11 1.57 10.31
CA ALA A 124 14.57 2.88 10.76
C ALA A 124 16.03 3.12 10.32
N GLY A 125 16.23 4.11 9.46
CA GLY A 125 17.53 4.43 8.89
C GLY A 125 17.50 4.67 7.38
N VAL A 126 18.70 4.74 6.79
CA VAL A 126 18.91 4.91 5.35
C VAL A 126 19.31 3.58 4.72
N PHE A 127 18.58 3.13 3.69
CA PHE A 127 18.77 1.81 3.11
C PHE A 127 18.41 1.75 1.62
N TRP A 128 18.89 0.69 0.98
CA TRP A 128 18.50 0.31 -0.37
C TRP A 128 17.22 -0.55 -0.33
N ALA A 129 16.15 -0.08 -0.94
CA ALA A 129 14.91 -0.81 -1.10
C ALA A 129 14.96 -1.69 -2.37
N PRO A 130 14.79 -3.02 -2.26
CA PRO A 130 14.62 -3.85 -3.44
C PRO A 130 13.30 -3.51 -4.14
N SER A 131 13.24 -3.82 -5.44
CA SER A 131 12.04 -3.61 -6.25
C SER A 131 11.40 -4.94 -6.61
N SER A 132 10.08 -4.93 -6.87
CA SER A 132 9.37 -6.08 -7.44
C SER A 132 9.73 -6.24 -8.92
N ILE A 133 10.94 -6.73 -9.17
CA ILE A 133 11.55 -6.94 -10.50
C ILE A 133 12.03 -8.38 -10.58
N ASP A 134 11.75 -9.03 -11.71
CA ASP A 134 12.31 -10.33 -12.04
C ASP A 134 13.78 -10.16 -12.47
N PRO A 135 14.75 -10.75 -11.75
CA PRO A 135 16.16 -10.54 -12.02
C PRO A 135 16.60 -11.12 -13.37
N ARG A 136 15.85 -12.07 -13.94
CA ARG A 136 16.25 -12.78 -15.16
C ARG A 136 15.99 -11.96 -16.43
N ASN A 137 14.97 -11.11 -16.41
CA ASN A 137 14.52 -10.37 -17.58
C ASN A 137 14.23 -8.89 -17.32
N ARG A 138 14.48 -8.43 -16.08
CA ARG A 138 14.28 -7.05 -15.62
C ARG A 138 12.87 -6.51 -15.92
N THR A 139 11.87 -7.38 -15.88
CA THR A 139 10.45 -6.99 -15.98
C THR A 139 9.83 -6.93 -14.59
N ARG A 140 8.68 -6.25 -14.48
CA ARG A 140 7.92 -6.18 -13.23
C ARG A 140 7.52 -7.59 -12.74
N SER A 141 7.89 -7.89 -11.50
CA SER A 141 7.29 -8.96 -10.70
C SER A 141 5.95 -8.49 -10.14
N SER A 142 4.88 -9.24 -10.38
CA SER A 142 3.51 -8.88 -9.98
C SER A 142 2.75 -10.13 -9.58
N ALA A 143 1.65 -9.99 -8.85
CA ALA A 143 0.84 -11.15 -8.48
C ALA A 143 0.29 -11.89 -9.71
N ARG A 144 0.12 -11.21 -10.84
CA ARG A 144 -0.20 -11.86 -12.12
C ARG A 144 0.92 -12.82 -12.54
N THR A 145 2.15 -12.34 -12.63
CA THR A 145 3.28 -13.17 -13.10
C THR A 145 3.67 -14.22 -12.06
N ALA A 146 3.59 -13.86 -10.77
CA ALA A 146 3.94 -14.72 -9.65
C ALA A 146 2.89 -15.80 -9.37
N HIS A 147 1.61 -15.46 -9.32
CA HIS A 147 0.55 -16.36 -8.83
C HIS A 147 -0.41 -16.82 -9.91
N HIS A 148 -0.87 -15.94 -10.81
CA HIS A 148 -1.82 -16.35 -11.86
C HIS A 148 -1.15 -17.17 -12.97
N ASN A 149 -0.12 -16.63 -13.62
CA ASN A 149 0.52 -17.26 -14.79
C ASN A 149 1.02 -18.68 -14.51
N LYS A 150 1.46 -18.96 -13.27
CA LYS A 150 2.00 -20.27 -12.86
C LYS A 150 0.93 -21.36 -12.74
N ILE A 151 -0.32 -20.97 -12.50
CA ILE A 151 -1.42 -21.89 -12.20
C ILE A 151 -2.56 -21.80 -13.21
N ALA A 152 -2.42 -20.92 -14.21
CA ALA A 152 -3.48 -20.63 -15.16
C ALA A 152 -3.98 -21.91 -15.87
N THR A 153 -3.13 -22.95 -15.95
CA THR A 153 -3.48 -24.26 -16.53
C THR A 153 -4.18 -25.24 -15.61
N ARG A 154 -4.43 -24.88 -14.35
CA ARG A 154 -5.12 -25.76 -13.40
C ARG A 154 -6.62 -25.80 -13.73
N PRO A 155 -7.21 -26.99 -13.99
CA PRO A 155 -8.61 -27.12 -14.42
C PRO A 155 -9.63 -26.77 -13.31
N ASN A 156 -9.17 -26.53 -12.09
CA ASN A 156 -9.97 -26.16 -10.94
C ASN A 156 -9.83 -24.68 -10.54
N TYR A 157 -9.14 -23.87 -11.35
CA TYR A 157 -8.97 -22.44 -11.14
C TYR A 157 -9.54 -21.63 -12.31
N HIS A 158 -10.58 -20.83 -12.03
CA HIS A 158 -11.21 -19.97 -13.03
C HIS A 158 -11.02 -18.49 -12.66
N LEU A 159 -10.77 -17.66 -13.67
CA LEU A 159 -10.63 -16.19 -13.54
C LEU A 159 -11.62 -15.51 -14.49
N LEU A 160 -12.59 -14.79 -13.93
CA LEU A 160 -13.51 -13.94 -14.66
C LEU A 160 -13.02 -12.49 -14.58
N THR A 161 -12.59 -11.94 -15.71
CA THR A 161 -12.10 -10.56 -15.80
C THR A 161 -13.16 -9.61 -16.32
N MET A 162 -12.95 -8.30 -16.15
CA MET A 162 -13.87 -7.24 -16.57
C MET A 162 -15.26 -7.34 -15.93
N HIS A 163 -15.33 -7.84 -14.69
CA HIS A 163 -16.57 -7.99 -13.94
C HIS A 163 -16.40 -7.46 -12.51
N ALA A 164 -17.33 -6.62 -12.08
CA ALA A 164 -17.48 -6.17 -10.70
C ALA A 164 -18.43 -7.13 -9.98
N VAL A 165 -18.05 -7.60 -8.79
CA VAL A 165 -19.03 -8.17 -7.86
C VAL A 165 -19.86 -7.02 -7.29
N THR A 166 -21.18 -7.11 -7.42
CA THR A 166 -22.12 -6.06 -7.00
C THR A 166 -22.44 -6.16 -5.52
N LYS A 167 -22.72 -7.37 -5.03
CA LYS A 167 -22.98 -7.68 -3.63
C LYS A 167 -22.78 -9.17 -3.32
N ILE A 168 -22.74 -9.49 -2.03
CA ILE A 168 -22.69 -10.85 -1.49
C ILE A 168 -24.11 -11.35 -1.27
N ALA A 169 -24.39 -12.58 -1.67
CA ALA A 169 -25.67 -13.24 -1.42
C ALA A 169 -25.65 -13.98 -0.07
N PHE A 170 -26.76 -13.92 0.67
CA PHE A 170 -26.90 -14.52 2.00
C PHE A 170 -28.13 -15.42 2.12
N ASN A 171 -28.03 -16.44 2.97
CA ASN A 171 -29.16 -17.15 3.57
C ASN A 171 -29.11 -16.93 5.09
N GLY A 172 -30.01 -16.10 5.63
CA GLY A 172 -29.84 -15.54 6.96
C GLY A 172 -28.54 -14.74 7.04
N THR A 173 -27.65 -15.11 7.97
CA THR A 173 -26.32 -14.49 8.12
C THR A 173 -25.19 -15.30 7.49
N ILE A 174 -25.50 -16.31 6.67
CA ILE A 174 -24.50 -17.16 6.04
C ILE A 174 -24.31 -16.75 4.58
N ALA A 175 -23.08 -16.36 4.20
CA ALA A 175 -22.75 -16.05 2.81
C ALA A 175 -22.84 -17.31 1.94
N THR A 176 -23.53 -17.21 0.80
CA THR A 176 -23.82 -18.31 -0.11
C THR A 176 -23.30 -18.11 -1.53
N GLY A 177 -22.80 -16.92 -1.86
CA GLY A 177 -22.35 -16.59 -3.21
C GLY A 177 -22.19 -15.09 -3.43
N VAL A 178 -22.07 -14.69 -4.69
CA VAL A 178 -22.01 -13.28 -5.10
C VAL A 178 -22.86 -13.04 -6.34
N GLU A 179 -23.35 -11.81 -6.46
CA GLU A 179 -23.88 -11.26 -7.71
C GLU A 179 -22.81 -10.40 -8.38
N TYR A 180 -22.87 -10.28 -9.70
CA TYR A 180 -21.88 -9.53 -10.47
C TYR A 180 -22.47 -8.87 -11.71
N VAL A 181 -21.73 -7.87 -12.20
CA VAL A 181 -21.99 -7.14 -13.44
C VAL A 181 -20.70 -6.97 -14.21
N SER A 182 -20.74 -7.10 -15.53
CA SER A 182 -19.62 -6.73 -16.41
C SER A 182 -19.30 -5.25 -16.25
N ARG A 183 -18.05 -4.87 -16.51
CA ARG A 183 -17.60 -3.48 -16.46
C ARG A 183 -18.38 -2.57 -17.42
N ALA A 184 -18.92 -3.13 -18.51
CA ALA A 184 -19.76 -2.41 -19.47
C ALA A 184 -21.22 -2.26 -19.02
N GLY A 185 -21.64 -2.95 -17.95
CA GLY A 185 -23.03 -2.96 -17.48
C GLY A 185 -23.96 -3.86 -18.30
N THR A 186 -23.43 -4.65 -19.23
CA THR A 186 -24.24 -5.39 -20.23
C THR A 186 -24.51 -6.84 -19.87
N GLU A 187 -23.61 -7.48 -19.12
CA GLU A 187 -23.75 -8.84 -18.61
C GLU A 187 -23.91 -8.79 -17.09
N THR A 188 -24.87 -9.55 -16.54
CA THR A 188 -25.09 -9.72 -15.10
C THR A 188 -25.25 -11.20 -14.79
N GLY A 189 -24.90 -11.59 -13.56
CA GLY A 189 -25.08 -12.96 -13.14
C GLY A 189 -24.85 -13.16 -11.65
N ALA A 190 -24.96 -14.41 -11.22
CA ALA A 190 -24.71 -14.82 -9.85
C ALA A 190 -23.99 -16.15 -9.82
N VAL A 191 -23.23 -16.39 -8.75
CA VAL A 191 -22.49 -17.64 -8.56
C VAL A 191 -22.47 -18.04 -7.09
N LYS A 192 -22.65 -19.34 -6.80
CA LYS A 192 -22.68 -19.86 -5.44
C LYS A 192 -21.30 -20.26 -4.93
N ALA A 193 -21.10 -20.11 -3.62
CA ALA A 193 -19.93 -20.55 -2.88
C ALA A 193 -20.35 -21.62 -1.84
N ARG A 194 -19.85 -22.86 -1.97
CA ARG A 194 -20.13 -23.94 -1.01
C ARG A 194 -19.46 -23.73 0.34
N LYS A 195 -18.25 -23.18 0.36
CA LYS A 195 -17.43 -23.04 1.57
C LYS A 195 -17.37 -21.60 2.05
N GLU A 196 -16.71 -20.72 1.33
CA GLU A 196 -16.55 -19.31 1.73
C GLU A 196 -16.52 -18.35 0.53
N VAL A 197 -17.00 -17.13 0.77
CA VAL A 197 -16.71 -15.94 -0.04
C VAL A 197 -15.51 -15.21 0.59
N ILE A 198 -14.54 -14.81 -0.23
CA ILE A 198 -13.32 -14.12 0.21
C ILE A 198 -13.24 -12.78 -0.50
N LEU A 199 -13.42 -11.67 0.22
CA LEU A 199 -13.21 -10.33 -0.30
C LEU A 199 -11.72 -9.99 -0.33
N ALA A 200 -11.22 -9.57 -1.49
CA ALA A 200 -9.87 -9.11 -1.73
C ALA A 200 -9.87 -7.94 -2.74
N ALA A 201 -10.88 -7.07 -2.65
CA ALA A 201 -11.14 -6.00 -3.60
C ALA A 201 -10.32 -4.73 -3.30
N GLY A 202 -9.51 -4.75 -2.24
CA GLY A 202 -8.67 -3.65 -1.81
C GLY A 202 -9.43 -2.65 -0.94
N ALA A 203 -8.69 -1.80 -0.22
CA ALA A 203 -9.23 -0.94 0.82
C ALA A 203 -10.25 0.11 0.36
N ILE A 204 -10.40 0.36 -0.95
CA ILE A 204 -11.47 1.21 -1.48
C ILE A 204 -12.74 0.41 -1.79
N HIS A 205 -12.63 -0.73 -2.47
CA HIS A 205 -13.80 -1.44 -2.99
C HIS A 205 -14.32 -2.54 -2.06
N THR A 206 -13.49 -3.07 -1.16
CA THR A 206 -13.94 -3.98 -0.10
C THR A 206 -15.02 -3.36 0.78
N PRO A 207 -14.85 -2.14 1.35
CA PRO A 207 -15.92 -1.52 2.12
C PRO A 207 -17.15 -1.20 1.26
N GLN A 208 -16.96 -0.82 -0.01
CA GLN A 208 -18.07 -0.60 -0.94
C GLN A 208 -18.94 -1.86 -1.10
N ILE A 209 -18.33 -3.02 -1.37
CA ILE A 209 -19.05 -4.27 -1.57
C ILE A 209 -19.73 -4.73 -0.27
N LEU A 210 -19.07 -4.59 0.88
CA LEU A 210 -19.67 -4.89 2.18
C LEU A 210 -20.92 -4.02 2.43
N GLN A 211 -20.80 -2.70 2.23
CA GLN A 211 -21.91 -1.76 2.42
C GLN A 211 -23.08 -2.07 1.47
N LEU A 212 -22.82 -2.31 0.18
CA LEU A 212 -23.85 -2.74 -0.79
C LEU A 212 -24.48 -4.10 -0.47
N SER A 213 -23.83 -4.90 0.38
CA SER A 213 -24.32 -6.20 0.85
C SER A 213 -25.06 -6.11 2.19
N GLY A 214 -25.35 -4.91 2.69
CA GLY A 214 -26.02 -4.71 3.98
C GLY A 214 -25.11 -4.81 5.20
N ILE A 215 -23.78 -4.80 5.02
CA ILE A 215 -22.79 -4.86 6.11
C ILE A 215 -22.04 -3.53 6.17
N GLY A 216 -22.42 -2.67 7.11
CA GLY A 216 -21.87 -1.33 7.20
C GLY A 216 -22.66 -0.43 8.15
N PRO A 217 -22.33 0.87 8.21
CA PRO A 217 -22.96 1.79 9.16
C PRO A 217 -24.46 1.90 8.88
N ALA A 218 -25.30 1.56 9.85
CA ALA A 218 -26.75 1.46 9.64
C ALA A 218 -27.37 2.74 9.05
N ASP A 219 -27.00 3.92 9.54
CA ASP A 219 -27.52 5.20 9.04
C ASP A 219 -27.18 5.44 7.57
N LEU A 220 -25.96 5.10 7.14
CA LEU A 220 -25.54 5.18 5.74
C LEU A 220 -26.38 4.24 4.87
N LEU A 221 -26.52 2.98 5.30
CA LEU A 221 -27.25 1.97 4.54
C LEU A 221 -28.72 2.32 4.39
N ASN A 222 -29.36 2.74 5.49
CA ASN A 222 -30.75 3.19 5.50
C ASN A 222 -30.95 4.43 4.60
N SER A 223 -29.98 5.35 4.53
CA SER A 223 -30.07 6.53 3.66
C SER A 223 -30.07 6.22 2.15
N LEU A 224 -29.68 5.01 1.78
CA LEU A 224 -29.64 4.51 0.40
C LEU A 224 -30.64 3.37 0.15
N ASP A 225 -31.58 3.16 1.07
CA ASP A 225 -32.56 2.06 1.03
C ASP A 225 -31.92 0.66 0.92
N ILE A 226 -30.77 0.47 1.60
CA ILE A 226 -30.09 -0.83 1.71
C ILE A 226 -30.46 -1.48 3.03
N ASP A 227 -31.03 -2.68 2.98
CA ASP A 227 -31.36 -3.47 4.18
C ASP A 227 -30.10 -3.75 5.01
N VAL A 228 -30.13 -3.36 6.29
CA VAL A 228 -29.04 -3.60 7.23
C VAL A 228 -29.05 -5.07 7.68
N LEU A 229 -28.06 -5.84 7.24
CA LEU A 229 -27.80 -7.20 7.70
C LEU A 229 -26.98 -7.19 9.00
N VAL A 230 -25.88 -6.43 9.03
CA VAL A 230 -25.05 -6.23 10.22
C VAL A 230 -24.55 -4.80 10.27
N ASP A 231 -24.87 -4.11 11.37
CA ASP A 231 -24.29 -2.81 11.67
C ASP A 231 -22.83 -2.97 12.14
N LEU A 232 -21.91 -2.51 11.30
CA LEU A 232 -20.46 -2.50 11.52
C LEU A 232 -19.88 -1.19 10.97
N PRO A 233 -18.78 -0.67 11.54
CA PRO A 233 -18.17 0.58 11.07
C PRO A 233 -17.31 0.38 9.80
N VAL A 234 -17.83 -0.36 8.82
CA VAL A 234 -17.18 -0.58 7.52
C VAL A 234 -17.00 0.76 6.80
N GLY A 235 -15.79 1.01 6.32
CA GLY A 235 -15.45 2.23 5.59
C GLY A 235 -14.91 3.35 6.47
N TYR A 236 -15.03 3.29 7.79
CA TYR A 236 -14.27 4.15 8.69
C TYR A 236 -12.79 3.74 8.73
N ASN A 237 -11.95 4.53 9.39
CA ASN A 237 -10.55 4.22 9.68
C ASN A 237 -9.63 4.17 8.44
N LEU A 238 -10.01 4.81 7.33
CA LEU A 238 -9.14 4.93 6.15
C LEU A 238 -7.82 5.59 6.56
N GLN A 239 -6.72 4.96 6.15
CA GLN A 239 -5.36 5.46 6.32
C GLN A 239 -4.58 5.31 5.00
N ASP A 240 -3.64 6.21 4.78
CA ASP A 240 -2.70 6.21 3.64
C ASP A 240 -1.42 6.95 4.09
N HIS A 241 -0.48 7.17 3.19
CA HIS A 241 0.72 7.97 3.42
C HIS A 241 0.61 9.34 2.70
N PRO A 242 0.21 10.40 3.40
CA PRO A 242 0.28 11.78 2.90
C PRO A 242 1.69 12.15 2.42
N THR A 243 1.80 12.78 1.25
CA THR A 243 3.10 13.06 0.61
C THR A 243 3.22 14.49 0.14
N LEU A 244 4.27 15.18 0.58
CA LEU A 244 4.73 16.44 0.00
C LEU A 244 5.90 16.19 -0.95
N TYR A 245 5.88 16.82 -2.11
CA TYR A 245 7.02 16.85 -3.02
C TYR A 245 7.78 18.16 -2.86
N THR A 246 9.06 18.07 -2.51
CA THR A 246 9.98 19.20 -2.52
C THR A 246 10.78 19.19 -3.82
N MET A 247 11.11 20.38 -4.33
CA MET A 247 11.84 20.56 -5.58
C MET A 247 13.10 21.39 -5.35
N TRP A 248 14.18 20.99 -6.03
CA TRP A 248 15.52 21.54 -5.82
C TRP A 248 16.23 21.72 -7.16
N ASN A 249 17.00 22.80 -7.28
CA ASN A 249 17.90 23.04 -8.39
C ASN A 249 19.35 22.87 -7.92
N TYR A 250 20.17 22.27 -8.77
CA TYR A 250 21.60 22.04 -8.54
C TYR A 250 22.41 22.90 -9.50
N ALA A 251 23.38 23.65 -8.99
CA ALA A 251 24.28 24.42 -9.87
C ALA A 251 25.22 23.51 -10.67
N ASN A 252 25.63 22.40 -10.07
CA ASN A 252 26.48 21.38 -10.68
C ASN A 252 25.69 20.08 -10.84
N ASP A 253 24.60 20.14 -11.61
CA ASP A 253 23.74 18.98 -11.83
C ASP A 253 24.50 17.84 -12.54
N VAL A 254 24.28 16.61 -12.08
CA VAL A 254 24.88 15.42 -12.68
C VAL A 254 23.96 14.94 -13.80
N ILE A 255 24.48 14.81 -15.01
CA ILE A 255 23.69 14.50 -16.20
C ILE A 255 24.27 13.25 -16.89
N PRO A 256 23.45 12.27 -17.29
CA PRO A 256 21.99 12.20 -17.13
C PRO A 256 21.55 11.88 -15.70
N ASN A 257 20.32 12.28 -15.36
CA ASN A 257 19.70 12.03 -14.06
C ASN A 257 18.21 11.64 -14.17
N GLY A 258 17.53 11.47 -13.03
CA GLY A 258 16.12 11.07 -12.99
C GLY A 258 15.16 11.95 -13.81
N ASP A 259 15.48 13.23 -13.99
CA ASP A 259 14.64 14.19 -14.71
C ASP A 259 14.81 14.10 -16.24
N TYR A 260 15.80 13.36 -16.74
CA TYR A 260 16.06 13.24 -18.18
C TYR A 260 14.99 12.45 -18.93
N PHE A 261 14.25 11.58 -18.24
CA PHE A 261 13.12 10.89 -18.87
C PHE A 261 12.02 11.85 -19.33
N SER A 262 11.78 12.93 -18.60
CA SER A 262 10.77 13.94 -18.95
C SER A 262 11.34 15.10 -19.76
N SER A 263 12.59 15.48 -19.52
CA SER A 263 13.21 16.66 -20.15
C SER A 263 13.96 16.36 -21.46
N ASN A 264 14.32 15.11 -21.75
CA ASN A 264 15.08 14.74 -22.95
C ASN A 264 14.47 13.53 -23.67
N THR A 265 13.71 13.80 -24.73
CA THR A 265 13.01 12.77 -25.51
C THR A 265 13.96 11.82 -26.25
N THR A 266 15.13 12.29 -26.70
CA THR A 266 16.15 11.46 -27.36
C THR A 266 16.74 10.45 -26.38
N TYR A 267 17.20 10.92 -25.21
CA TYR A 267 17.75 10.04 -24.17
C TYR A 267 16.71 9.02 -23.70
N ASN A 268 15.46 9.46 -23.52
CA ASN A 268 14.36 8.58 -23.16
C ASN A 268 14.17 7.45 -24.21
N ALA A 269 14.14 7.80 -25.50
CA ALA A 269 14.03 6.81 -26.58
C ALA A 269 15.24 5.85 -26.63
N GLU A 270 16.46 6.35 -26.43
CA GLU A 270 17.68 5.56 -26.39
C GLU A 270 17.71 4.59 -25.20
N ALA A 271 17.35 5.07 -24.00
CA ALA A 271 17.25 4.23 -22.80
C ALA A 271 16.20 3.14 -22.98
N LEU A 272 15.06 3.44 -23.63
CA LEU A 272 14.02 2.46 -23.92
C LEU A 272 14.51 1.40 -24.93
N ALA A 273 15.21 1.85 -25.98
CA ALA A 273 15.82 0.96 -26.96
C ALA A 273 16.86 0.04 -26.31
N GLN A 274 17.72 0.57 -25.42
CA GLN A 274 18.67 -0.20 -24.64
C GLN A 274 17.97 -1.27 -23.79
N TYR A 275 16.91 -0.90 -23.06
CA TYR A 275 16.13 -1.85 -22.28
C TYR A 275 15.56 -2.98 -23.12
N HIS A 276 15.00 -2.67 -24.30
CA HIS A 276 14.48 -3.70 -25.20
C HIS A 276 15.56 -4.60 -25.81
N ALA A 277 16.76 -4.06 -26.06
CA ALA A 277 17.87 -4.80 -26.65
C ALA A 277 18.58 -5.71 -25.64
N THR A 278 18.92 -5.20 -24.46
CA THR A 278 19.84 -5.87 -23.52
C THR A 278 19.28 -6.05 -22.12
N ARG A 279 18.08 -5.52 -21.82
CA ARG A 279 17.50 -5.50 -20.46
C ARG A 279 18.40 -4.80 -19.44
N SER A 280 19.09 -3.75 -19.88
CA SER A 280 19.97 -2.93 -19.04
C SER A 280 19.59 -1.45 -19.13
N GLY A 281 20.23 -0.63 -18.30
CA GLY A 281 20.12 0.82 -18.35
C GLY A 281 18.93 1.37 -17.55
N PRO A 282 18.64 2.67 -17.69
CA PRO A 282 17.77 3.41 -16.78
C PRO A 282 16.37 2.82 -16.56
N TYR A 283 15.80 2.16 -17.56
CA TYR A 283 14.48 1.52 -17.46
C TYR A 283 14.44 0.25 -16.59
N THR A 284 15.58 -0.28 -16.15
CA THR A 284 15.60 -1.33 -15.13
C THR A 284 15.35 -0.77 -13.72
N LEU A 285 15.57 0.53 -13.51
CA LEU A 285 15.23 1.22 -12.28
C LEU A 285 13.73 1.53 -12.26
N GLY A 286 13.06 1.24 -11.14
CA GLY A 286 11.66 1.59 -10.94
C GLY A 286 11.50 3.09 -10.72
N ARG A 287 11.13 3.49 -9.50
CA ARG A 287 11.09 4.91 -9.12
C ARG A 287 12.44 5.40 -8.56
N GLY A 288 13.18 4.49 -7.95
CA GLY A 288 14.39 4.73 -7.18
C GLY A 288 14.62 3.51 -6.28
N ALA A 289 15.80 3.40 -5.70
CA ALA A 289 16.12 2.34 -4.74
C ALA A 289 16.57 2.89 -3.38
N THR A 290 16.68 4.20 -3.22
CA THR A 290 17.08 4.86 -1.98
C THR A 290 15.89 5.33 -1.16
N VAL A 291 15.89 4.92 0.10
CA VAL A 291 14.84 5.25 1.05
C VAL A 291 15.49 5.58 2.39
N CYS A 292 15.01 6.65 3.03
CA CYS A 292 15.36 6.97 4.40
C CYS A 292 14.09 7.02 5.24
N PHE A 293 13.97 6.12 6.21
CA PHE A 293 12.84 6.05 7.12
C PHE A 293 13.26 6.56 8.50
N LEU A 294 12.69 7.67 8.92
CA LEU A 294 13.07 8.39 10.12
C LEU A 294 12.04 8.18 11.24
N PRO A 295 12.46 7.65 12.40
CA PRO A 295 11.73 7.77 13.66
C PRO A 295 11.39 9.23 13.99
N LEU A 296 10.36 9.43 14.82
CA LEU A 296 9.94 10.78 15.22
C LEU A 296 11.09 11.57 15.88
N THR A 297 11.92 10.89 16.65
CA THR A 297 13.11 11.48 17.28
C THR A 297 14.12 11.98 16.24
N ASN A 298 14.29 11.32 15.10
CA ASN A 298 15.24 11.76 14.06
C ASN A 298 14.77 13.03 13.35
N VAL A 299 13.47 13.20 13.13
CA VAL A 299 12.94 14.43 12.52
C VAL A 299 12.82 15.59 13.50
N THR A 300 12.90 15.33 14.82
CA THR A 300 12.76 16.35 15.87
C THR A 300 14.05 16.67 16.66
N SER A 301 15.08 15.81 16.62
CA SER A 301 16.28 15.92 17.47
C SER A 301 17.11 17.18 17.24
N SER A 302 17.11 17.71 16.02
CA SER A 302 17.83 18.93 15.65
C SER A 302 16.98 20.20 15.82
N LEU A 303 15.69 20.07 16.17
CA LEU A 303 14.73 21.16 16.23
C LEU A 303 14.64 21.76 17.64
N THR A 304 15.68 22.47 18.08
CA THR A 304 15.75 23.04 19.45
C THR A 304 14.97 24.34 19.63
N ASN A 305 14.57 25.03 18.54
CA ASN A 305 13.90 26.34 18.57
C ASN A 305 12.63 26.40 17.70
N THR A 306 11.90 25.29 17.53
CA THR A 306 10.65 25.25 16.74
C THR A 306 9.47 24.81 17.60
N THR A 307 8.24 25.04 17.13
CA THR A 307 7.04 24.57 17.86
C THR A 307 6.77 23.08 17.65
N SER A 308 7.45 22.43 16.71
CA SER A 308 7.30 21.02 16.33
C SER A 308 8.34 20.11 17.01
N THR A 309 8.49 20.23 18.33
CA THR A 309 9.35 19.34 19.12
C THR A 309 8.68 17.98 19.34
N TYR A 310 9.46 16.97 19.75
CA TYR A 310 8.91 15.65 20.11
C TYR A 310 7.78 15.75 21.14
N SER A 311 7.98 16.54 22.21
CA SER A 311 7.02 16.68 23.29
C SER A 311 5.75 17.42 22.85
N SER A 312 5.85 18.43 21.98
CA SER A 312 4.66 19.12 21.47
C SER A 312 3.87 18.22 20.52
N ILE A 313 4.51 17.51 19.61
CA ILE A 313 3.87 16.58 18.67
C ILE A 313 3.11 15.49 19.42
N THR A 314 3.76 14.83 20.38
CA THR A 314 3.12 13.75 21.17
C THR A 314 2.00 14.29 22.07
N SER A 315 2.12 15.52 22.55
CA SER A 315 1.06 16.19 23.32
C SER A 315 -0.16 16.52 22.45
N LEU A 316 0.05 17.02 21.22
CA LEU A 316 -1.01 17.22 20.22
C LEU A 316 -1.69 15.91 19.84
N ALA A 317 -0.90 14.85 19.61
CA ALA A 317 -1.44 13.53 19.31
C ALA A 317 -2.28 13.00 20.48
N ALA A 318 -1.79 13.11 21.73
CA ALA A 318 -2.53 12.66 22.91
C ALA A 318 -3.85 13.42 23.13
N SER A 319 -3.88 14.73 22.86
CA SER A 319 -5.07 15.57 23.03
C SER A 319 -6.08 15.48 21.87
N THR A 320 -5.68 14.94 20.71
CA THR A 320 -6.55 14.82 19.52
C THR A 320 -7.76 13.93 19.85
N SER A 321 -8.97 14.45 19.60
CA SER A 321 -10.23 13.74 19.80
C SER A 321 -10.71 13.07 18.50
N PRO A 322 -11.58 12.04 18.58
CA PRO A 322 -12.18 11.44 17.39
C PRO A 322 -12.91 12.44 16.49
N GLU A 323 -13.59 13.43 17.07
CA GLU A 323 -14.33 14.46 16.33
C GLU A 323 -13.41 15.36 15.50
N THR A 324 -12.16 15.53 15.96
CA THR A 324 -11.13 16.28 15.23
C THR A 324 -10.80 15.62 13.90
N VAL A 325 -10.74 14.27 13.87
CA VAL A 325 -10.38 13.51 12.67
C VAL A 325 -11.60 13.06 11.85
N TYR A 326 -12.82 13.36 12.29
CA TYR A 326 -14.06 13.15 11.54
C TYR A 326 -15.01 14.36 11.61
N PRO A 327 -14.59 15.55 11.12
CA PRO A 327 -15.27 16.83 11.37
C PRO A 327 -16.65 17.01 10.70
N GLY A 328 -17.17 15.98 10.04
CA GLY A 328 -18.47 16.02 9.35
C GLY A 328 -19.46 14.94 9.78
N ILE A 329 -19.17 14.17 10.84
CA ILE A 329 -20.00 13.04 11.28
C ILE A 329 -20.66 13.39 12.62
N PRO A 330 -21.90 13.93 12.61
CA PRO A 330 -22.61 14.33 13.81
C PRO A 330 -23.09 13.08 14.56
N SER A 331 -22.29 12.64 15.54
CA SER A 331 -22.43 11.39 16.33
C SER A 331 -21.64 10.22 15.76
N LEU A 332 -20.36 10.17 16.11
CA LEU A 332 -19.52 9.02 15.79
C LEU A 332 -20.01 7.76 16.53
N PRO A 333 -20.05 6.60 15.87
CA PRO A 333 -20.39 5.34 16.53
C PRO A 333 -19.45 5.06 17.70
N ALA A 334 -19.99 4.60 18.83
CA ALA A 334 -19.19 4.28 20.02
C ALA A 334 -18.01 3.33 19.73
N PRO A 335 -18.14 2.29 18.89
CA PRO A 335 -17.00 1.46 18.50
C PRO A 335 -15.90 2.21 17.74
N VAL A 336 -16.25 3.20 16.90
CA VAL A 336 -15.27 4.02 16.17
C VAL A 336 -14.48 4.90 17.15
N ILE A 337 -15.16 5.49 18.14
CA ILE A 337 -14.52 6.27 19.21
C ILE A 337 -13.55 5.41 20.02
N ALA A 338 -14.00 4.23 20.45
CA ALA A 338 -13.18 3.28 21.22
C ALA A 338 -11.96 2.80 20.41
N GLY A 339 -12.18 2.46 19.14
CA GLY A 339 -11.12 2.05 18.21
C GLY A 339 -10.07 3.12 17.98
N PHE A 340 -10.49 4.36 17.74
CA PHE A 340 -9.57 5.49 17.61
C PHE A 340 -8.73 5.68 18.88
N ALA A 341 -9.34 5.57 20.07
CA ALA A 341 -8.62 5.68 21.33
C ALA A 341 -7.57 4.56 21.51
N ALA A 342 -7.90 3.32 21.14
CA ALA A 342 -6.97 2.19 21.19
C ALA A 342 -5.79 2.38 20.22
N GLN A 343 -6.09 2.76 18.97
CA GLN A 343 -5.08 3.02 17.95
C GLN A 343 -4.18 4.21 18.29
N LYS A 344 -4.74 5.30 18.83
CA LYS A 344 -3.98 6.48 19.26
C LYS A 344 -2.97 6.14 20.35
N ARG A 345 -3.35 5.27 21.31
CA ARG A 345 -2.44 4.76 22.35
C ARG A 345 -1.28 3.98 21.73
N GLN A 346 -1.58 3.09 20.80
CA GLN A 346 -0.56 2.32 20.07
C GLN A 346 0.37 3.22 19.25
N LEU A 347 -0.18 4.23 18.57
CA LEU A 347 0.59 5.17 17.77
C LEU A 347 1.55 6.00 18.63
N LEU A 348 1.13 6.44 19.83
CA LEU A 348 2.01 7.11 20.79
C LEU A 348 3.15 6.21 21.27
N THR A 349 2.92 4.91 21.42
CA THR A 349 4.00 3.93 21.68
C THR A 349 4.94 3.81 20.49
N GLU A 350 4.40 3.79 19.27
CA GLU A 350 5.20 3.75 18.03
C GLU A 350 6.04 5.02 17.83
N TYR A 351 5.51 6.20 18.17
CA TYR A 351 6.25 7.47 18.12
C TYR A 351 7.46 7.50 19.05
N ALA A 352 7.40 6.78 20.17
CA ALA A 352 8.53 6.63 21.10
C ALA A 352 9.56 5.59 20.64
N SER A 353 9.25 4.78 19.63
CA SER A 353 10.13 3.73 19.14
C SER A 353 11.20 4.30 18.21
N LEU A 354 12.45 3.87 18.42
CA LEU A 354 13.55 4.14 17.50
C LEU A 354 13.55 3.18 16.28
N SER A 355 12.71 2.14 16.29
CA SER A 355 12.59 1.17 15.21
C SER A 355 11.37 1.39 14.32
N THR A 356 10.48 2.31 14.70
CA THR A 356 9.26 2.64 13.95
C THR A 356 9.38 4.06 13.41
N SER A 357 9.38 4.18 12.10
CA SER A 357 9.50 5.47 11.45
C SER A 357 8.15 6.16 11.30
N THR A 358 8.16 7.49 11.42
CA THR A 358 6.99 8.35 11.15
C THR A 358 7.08 9.03 9.80
N THR A 359 8.30 9.12 9.26
CA THR A 359 8.61 9.86 8.04
C THR A 359 9.44 9.00 7.11
N GLU A 360 9.10 9.03 5.83
CA GLU A 360 9.95 8.59 4.73
C GLU A 360 10.46 9.81 3.95
N ILE A 361 11.74 9.81 3.61
CA ILE A 361 12.32 10.73 2.64
C ILE A 361 12.99 9.90 1.56
N SER A 362 12.58 10.10 0.30
CA SER A 362 13.14 9.42 -0.87
C SER A 362 13.61 10.43 -1.89
N TYR A 363 14.84 10.22 -2.36
CA TYR A 363 15.52 11.05 -3.33
C TYR A 363 16.03 10.17 -4.47
N GLY A 364 15.43 10.35 -5.65
CA GLY A 364 15.73 9.54 -6.84
C GLY A 364 16.88 10.08 -7.68
N GLY A 365 17.64 11.04 -7.17
CA GLY A 365 18.70 11.68 -7.94
C GLY A 365 18.18 12.62 -9.03
N GLY A 366 17.05 13.30 -8.85
CA GLY A 366 16.59 14.37 -9.74
C GLY A 366 16.30 15.62 -8.92
N SER A 367 15.61 16.61 -9.48
CA SER A 367 15.16 17.79 -8.73
C SER A 367 14.09 17.48 -7.68
N LEU A 368 13.38 16.37 -7.83
CA LEU A 368 12.25 15.99 -6.98
C LEU A 368 12.67 15.11 -5.79
N MET A 369 12.26 15.49 -4.59
CA MET A 369 12.38 14.67 -3.37
C MET A 369 11.02 14.50 -2.70
N ALA A 370 10.65 13.27 -2.36
CA ALA A 370 9.41 12.96 -1.66
C ALA A 370 9.62 13.02 -0.14
N VAL A 371 8.73 13.70 0.57
CA VAL A 371 8.62 13.74 2.03
C VAL A 371 7.26 13.16 2.40
N VAL A 372 7.25 12.00 3.02
CA VAL A 372 6.08 11.14 3.17
C VAL A 372 5.82 10.87 4.64
N MET A 373 4.59 11.05 5.11
CA MET A 373 4.19 10.62 6.45
C MET A 373 3.72 9.18 6.42
N VAL A 374 4.39 8.29 7.19
CA VAL A 374 4.10 6.85 7.16
C VAL A 374 3.32 6.34 8.39
N LYS A 375 3.03 7.22 9.34
CA LYS A 375 2.28 6.91 10.57
C LYS A 375 1.30 8.03 10.96
N PRO A 376 0.29 8.34 10.12
CA PRO A 376 -0.67 9.39 10.42
C PRO A 376 -1.63 9.04 11.58
N LEU A 377 -1.99 10.04 12.38
CA LEU A 377 -3.08 9.94 13.36
C LEU A 377 -4.43 10.28 12.72
N SER A 378 -4.43 11.08 11.66
CA SER A 378 -5.65 11.41 10.90
C SER A 378 -6.33 10.16 10.36
N ARG A 379 -7.65 10.24 10.16
CA ARG A 379 -8.48 9.13 9.66
C ARG A 379 -9.45 9.65 8.63
N GLY A 380 -9.72 8.83 7.63
CA GLY A 380 -10.70 9.11 6.60
C GLY A 380 -11.87 8.11 6.58
N THR A 381 -12.72 8.25 5.57
CA THR A 381 -13.83 7.33 5.29
C THR A 381 -13.91 6.91 3.81
N VAL A 382 -14.50 5.75 3.58
CA VAL A 382 -14.91 5.25 2.25
C VAL A 382 -16.35 4.78 2.34
N PHE A 383 -17.27 5.56 1.75
CA PHE A 383 -18.71 5.29 1.81
C PHE A 383 -19.33 5.24 0.42
N VAL A 384 -20.22 4.27 0.21
CA VAL A 384 -21.12 4.26 -0.94
C VAL A 384 -21.98 5.53 -0.98
N ARG A 385 -22.31 5.99 -2.18
CA ARG A 385 -23.26 7.10 -2.42
C ARG A 385 -24.41 6.71 -3.36
N SER A 386 -24.43 5.45 -3.76
CA SER A 386 -25.36 4.86 -4.72
C SER A 386 -25.38 3.35 -4.50
N THR A 387 -26.45 2.70 -4.93
CA THR A 387 -26.58 1.23 -4.97
C THR A 387 -25.93 0.61 -6.21
N ASP A 388 -25.49 1.42 -7.18
CA ASP A 388 -24.71 0.96 -8.33
C ASP A 388 -23.23 0.80 -7.97
N VAL A 389 -22.72 -0.43 -8.01
CA VAL A 389 -21.32 -0.74 -7.72
C VAL A 389 -20.32 -0.10 -8.69
N LEU A 390 -20.75 0.22 -9.92
CA LEU A 390 -19.90 0.88 -10.91
C LEU A 390 -19.73 2.37 -10.63
N THR A 391 -20.55 2.93 -9.74
CA THR A 391 -20.35 4.27 -9.20
C THR A 391 -19.29 4.23 -8.10
N ALA A 392 -18.18 4.94 -8.31
CA ALA A 392 -17.12 5.05 -7.31
C ALA A 392 -17.65 5.57 -5.96
N PRO A 393 -17.19 5.00 -4.83
CA PRO A 393 -17.57 5.49 -3.50
C PRO A 393 -17.00 6.89 -3.25
N VAL A 394 -17.57 7.59 -2.27
CA VAL A 394 -16.98 8.82 -1.73
C VAL A 394 -15.79 8.42 -0.87
N ILE A 395 -14.63 8.98 -1.20
CA ILE A 395 -13.39 8.82 -0.45
C ILE A 395 -13.09 10.17 0.19
N ASP A 396 -13.20 10.22 1.51
CA ASP A 396 -12.67 11.32 2.31
C ASP A 396 -11.39 10.83 2.97
N TYR A 397 -10.24 11.33 2.54
CA TYR A 397 -8.96 10.90 3.10
C TYR A 397 -8.75 11.35 4.56
N GLY A 398 -9.42 12.43 4.99
CA GLY A 398 -9.19 13.04 6.29
C GLY A 398 -7.76 13.53 6.51
N THR A 399 -6.98 13.74 5.44
CA THR A 399 -5.55 14.05 5.51
C THR A 399 -5.28 15.35 6.28
N MET A 400 -4.33 15.32 7.22
CA MET A 400 -3.89 16.47 8.01
C MET A 400 -4.98 17.11 8.88
N LEU A 401 -5.98 16.32 9.29
CA LEU A 401 -6.99 16.75 10.26
C LEU A 401 -6.47 16.69 11.70
N ALA A 402 -5.64 15.71 12.04
CA ALA A 402 -4.97 15.66 13.33
C ALA A 402 -3.85 16.73 13.39
N PRO A 403 -3.84 17.65 14.37
CA PRO A 403 -2.82 18.70 14.47
C PRO A 403 -1.39 18.17 14.60
N SER A 404 -1.22 16.97 15.20
CA SER A 404 0.08 16.30 15.28
C SER A 404 0.66 15.98 13.91
N ASP A 405 -0.18 15.66 12.92
CA ASP A 405 0.28 15.22 11.59
C ASP A 405 0.91 16.39 10.82
N ILE A 406 0.32 17.59 10.93
CA ILE A 406 0.92 18.83 10.40
C ILE A 406 2.30 19.07 11.04
N ALA A 407 2.40 18.97 12.37
CA ALA A 407 3.66 19.20 13.07
C ALA A 407 4.75 18.16 12.70
N VAL A 408 4.37 16.89 12.52
CA VAL A 408 5.29 15.86 11.98
C VAL A 408 5.76 16.21 10.56
N MET A 409 4.86 16.66 9.69
CA MET A 409 5.21 17.04 8.32
C MET A 409 6.11 18.28 8.26
N ILE A 410 5.87 19.29 9.10
CA ILE A 410 6.77 20.44 9.24
C ILE A 410 8.17 19.99 9.67
N ALA A 411 8.27 19.15 10.70
CA ALA A 411 9.54 18.59 11.14
C ALA A 411 10.24 17.78 10.03
N SER A 412 9.46 17.04 9.23
CA SER A 412 9.95 16.25 8.10
C SER A 412 10.49 17.12 6.96
N VAL A 413 9.84 18.24 6.63
CA VAL A 413 10.35 19.22 5.66
C VAL A 413 11.68 19.83 6.13
N ARG A 414 11.80 20.11 7.43
CA ARG A 414 13.05 20.60 8.01
C ARG A 414 14.17 19.55 7.94
N ALA A 415 13.86 18.28 8.15
CA ALA A 415 14.81 17.18 7.97
C ALA A 415 15.28 17.06 6.51
N ALA A 416 14.36 17.18 5.55
CA ALA A 416 14.67 17.26 4.12
C ALA A 416 15.61 18.43 3.76
N ARG A 417 15.38 19.62 4.34
CA ARG A 417 16.28 20.77 4.20
C ARG A 417 17.65 20.52 4.82
N ALA A 418 17.71 19.92 5.99
CA ALA A 418 18.97 19.56 6.65
C ALA A 418 19.79 18.60 5.79
N PHE A 419 19.15 17.60 5.17
CA PHE A 419 19.76 16.69 4.21
C PHE A 419 20.40 17.44 3.04
N MET A 420 19.66 18.33 2.38
CA MET A 420 20.17 19.13 1.25
C MET A 420 21.28 20.12 1.67
N ALA A 421 21.34 20.51 2.94
CA ALA A 421 22.37 21.41 3.47
C ALA A 421 23.68 20.71 3.88
N THR A 422 23.71 19.37 3.89
CA THR A 422 24.92 18.61 4.26
C THR A 422 26.07 18.87 3.28
N ALA A 423 27.32 18.71 3.76
CA ALA A 423 28.51 18.80 2.90
C ALA A 423 28.51 17.76 1.78
N ALA A 424 27.97 16.56 2.04
CA ALA A 424 27.83 15.49 1.05
C ALA A 424 26.90 15.86 -0.12
N MET A 425 25.88 16.70 0.13
CA MET A 425 25.03 17.23 -0.94
C MET A 425 25.61 18.50 -1.57
N GLN A 426 26.02 19.47 -0.75
CA GLN A 426 26.49 20.78 -1.21
C GLN A 426 27.84 20.72 -1.95
N GLY A 427 28.75 19.83 -1.54
CA GLY A 427 30.06 19.68 -2.17
C GLY A 427 29.97 19.34 -3.66
N PRO A 428 29.32 18.22 -4.04
CA PRO A 428 29.23 17.80 -5.44
C PRO A 428 28.14 18.51 -6.25
N LEU A 429 26.99 18.88 -5.65
CA LEU A 429 25.84 19.40 -6.39
C LEU A 429 25.61 20.91 -6.21
N GLY A 430 26.28 21.52 -5.22
CA GLY A 430 26.00 22.88 -4.80
C GLY A 430 26.55 23.96 -5.73
N PRO A 431 26.10 25.22 -5.59
CA PRO A 431 25.02 25.65 -4.69
C PRO A 431 23.65 25.01 -5.01
N ILE A 432 22.95 24.52 -3.99
CA ILE A 432 21.62 23.92 -4.12
C ILE A 432 20.55 24.96 -3.73
N VAL A 433 19.52 25.12 -4.57
CA VAL A 433 18.42 26.07 -4.35
C VAL A 433 17.10 25.32 -4.23
N GLU A 434 16.39 25.54 -3.12
CA GLU A 434 15.02 25.03 -2.95
C GLU A 434 14.03 25.83 -3.82
N VAL A 435 13.35 25.14 -4.72
CA VAL A 435 12.31 25.69 -5.60
C VAL A 435 10.93 25.59 -4.95
N ALA A 436 10.62 24.43 -4.37
CA ALA A 436 9.35 24.19 -3.68
C ALA A 436 9.59 23.40 -2.39
N PRO A 437 8.97 23.78 -1.26
CA PRO A 437 8.09 24.94 -1.08
C PRO A 437 8.79 26.31 -1.16
N GLY A 438 10.12 26.32 -1.17
CA GLY A 438 10.92 27.52 -1.40
C GLY A 438 11.67 27.94 -0.14
N ALA A 439 12.91 28.38 -0.31
CA ALA A 439 13.83 28.63 0.80
C ALA A 439 13.38 29.74 1.76
N ASN A 440 12.48 30.64 1.33
CA ASN A 440 11.92 31.71 2.14
C ASN A 440 10.76 31.25 3.05
N VAL A 441 10.13 30.10 2.76
CA VAL A 441 9.03 29.54 3.55
C VAL A 441 9.62 28.88 4.81
N THR A 442 9.74 29.64 5.89
CA THR A 442 10.51 29.21 7.08
C THR A 442 9.68 29.14 8.37
N ALA A 443 8.62 29.93 8.49
CA ALA A 443 7.73 29.89 9.64
C ALA A 443 6.81 28.65 9.60
N ASP A 444 6.47 28.11 10.77
CA ASP A 444 5.61 26.92 10.87
C ASP A 444 4.22 27.16 10.23
N ALA A 445 3.65 28.37 10.40
CA ALA A 445 2.37 28.74 9.80
C ALA A 445 2.40 28.77 8.26
N ASP A 446 3.50 29.23 7.65
CA ASP A 446 3.65 29.27 6.20
C ASP A 446 3.85 27.85 5.64
N LEU A 447 4.62 27.01 6.34
CA LEU A 447 4.76 25.60 5.99
C LEU A 447 3.44 24.85 6.13
N GLU A 448 2.64 25.12 7.16
CA GLU A 448 1.30 24.56 7.27
C GLU A 448 0.41 24.98 6.10
N ALA A 449 0.42 26.26 5.71
CA ALA A 449 -0.36 26.74 4.57
C ALA A 449 0.01 25.98 3.28
N VAL A 450 1.32 25.81 3.02
CA VAL A 450 1.83 24.99 1.90
C VAL A 450 1.35 23.55 2.00
N LEU A 451 1.43 22.92 3.17
CA LEU A 451 0.97 21.54 3.36
C LEU A 451 -0.52 21.42 3.04
N ARG A 452 -1.35 22.37 3.49
CA ARG A 452 -2.79 22.36 3.20
C ARG A 452 -3.12 22.57 1.73
N GLU A 453 -2.29 23.32 1.02
CA GLU A 453 -2.51 23.64 -0.40
C GLU A 453 -1.99 22.55 -1.37
N THR A 454 -0.83 21.95 -1.06
CA THR A 454 -0.05 21.20 -2.07
C THR A 454 0.20 19.73 -1.72
N LEU A 455 -0.04 19.32 -0.48
CA LEU A 455 0.22 17.94 -0.06
C LEU A 455 -0.73 16.98 -0.79
N ASN A 456 -0.17 15.92 -1.35
CA ASN A 456 -0.98 14.85 -1.93
C ASN A 456 -1.52 13.96 -0.80
N PRO A 457 -2.84 13.74 -0.71
CA PRO A 457 -3.42 12.95 0.36
C PRO A 457 -3.05 11.46 0.33
N SER A 458 -2.46 10.98 -0.77
CA SER A 458 -2.21 9.55 -1.01
C SER A 458 -0.84 9.31 -1.63
N PHE A 459 -0.18 8.24 -1.17
CA PHE A 459 0.97 7.64 -1.86
C PHE A 459 0.61 6.27 -2.45
N ALA A 460 -0.69 6.06 -2.71
CA ALA A 460 -1.29 4.80 -3.12
C ALA A 460 -1.13 3.65 -2.10
N HIS A 461 -1.15 3.98 -0.80
CA HIS A 461 -1.10 3.03 0.32
C HIS A 461 -2.40 2.97 1.13
N VAL A 462 -3.52 3.28 0.46
CA VAL A 462 -4.89 3.19 1.00
C VAL A 462 -5.11 1.85 1.70
N SER A 463 -5.50 1.91 2.97
CA SER A 463 -5.63 0.75 3.86
C SER A 463 -6.66 0.98 4.98
N CYS A 464 -6.84 -0.03 5.82
CA CYS A 464 -7.48 0.04 7.14
C CYS A 464 -9.01 0.24 7.23
N THR A 465 -9.73 0.17 6.10
CA THR A 465 -11.18 0.44 5.99
C THR A 465 -12.11 -0.68 6.45
N ALA A 466 -11.58 -1.85 6.79
CA ALA A 466 -12.31 -2.97 7.39
C ALA A 466 -11.43 -3.66 8.44
N PRO A 467 -11.05 -2.93 9.52
CA PRO A 467 -9.90 -3.27 10.33
C PRO A 467 -10.10 -4.55 11.16
N MET A 468 -9.01 -5.30 11.33
CA MET A 468 -8.90 -6.45 12.21
C MET A 468 -8.64 -5.97 13.64
N MET A 469 -9.71 -5.76 14.39
CA MET A 469 -9.72 -5.27 15.77
C MET A 469 -10.84 -5.96 16.57
N ALA A 470 -10.89 -5.74 17.88
CA ALA A 470 -12.05 -6.12 18.66
C ALA A 470 -13.31 -5.43 18.12
N ARG A 471 -14.46 -6.11 18.14
CA ARG A 471 -15.70 -5.59 17.54
C ARG A 471 -16.17 -4.31 18.24
N GLU A 472 -16.05 -4.27 19.56
CA GLU A 472 -16.34 -3.14 20.42
C GLU A 472 -15.38 -1.95 20.24
N GLU A 473 -14.23 -2.19 19.61
CA GLU A 473 -13.26 -1.16 19.21
C GLU A 473 -13.33 -0.87 17.70
N GLY A 474 -14.47 -1.18 17.08
CA GLY A 474 -14.74 -0.87 15.68
C GLY A 474 -14.11 -1.83 14.67
N GLY A 475 -13.75 -3.04 15.10
CA GLY A 475 -13.32 -4.10 14.20
C GLY A 475 -14.42 -4.58 13.26
N VAL A 476 -14.05 -4.84 12.00
CA VAL A 476 -14.92 -5.46 10.99
C VAL A 476 -14.63 -6.95 10.87
N VAL A 477 -13.38 -7.36 11.06
CA VAL A 477 -12.97 -8.77 11.03
C VAL A 477 -12.27 -9.22 12.31
N ASP A 478 -12.39 -10.50 12.63
CA ASP A 478 -11.67 -11.13 13.74
C ASP A 478 -10.21 -11.49 13.37
N ALA A 479 -9.45 -12.03 14.34
CA ALA A 479 -8.05 -12.44 14.15
C ALA A 479 -7.85 -13.57 13.11
N ALA A 480 -8.94 -14.23 12.69
CA ALA A 480 -8.94 -15.20 11.60
C ALA A 480 -9.48 -14.57 10.30
N LEU A 481 -9.62 -13.25 10.23
CA LEU A 481 -10.10 -12.49 9.08
C LEU A 481 -11.57 -12.74 8.72
N ARG A 482 -12.36 -13.30 9.65
CA ARG A 482 -13.80 -13.54 9.45
C ARG A 482 -14.59 -12.27 9.78
N VAL A 483 -15.53 -11.90 8.92
CA VAL A 483 -16.39 -10.73 9.14
C VAL A 483 -17.32 -10.97 10.33
N TYR A 484 -17.39 -10.02 11.25
CA TYR A 484 -18.25 -10.15 12.43
C TYR A 484 -19.74 -10.22 12.04
N GLY A 485 -20.50 -11.06 12.75
CA GLY A 485 -21.95 -11.17 12.57
C GLY A 485 -22.41 -12.03 11.37
N VAL A 486 -21.49 -12.48 10.52
CA VAL A 486 -21.80 -13.35 9.37
C VAL A 486 -20.92 -14.59 9.31
N GLY A 487 -21.46 -15.67 8.74
CA GLY A 487 -20.72 -16.90 8.46
C GLY A 487 -20.23 -16.95 7.01
N ARG A 488 -19.13 -17.69 6.79
CA ARG A 488 -18.58 -17.99 5.46
C ARG A 488 -18.11 -16.78 4.65
N LEU A 489 -17.75 -15.68 5.33
CA LEU A 489 -17.21 -14.48 4.71
C LEU A 489 -15.89 -14.07 5.38
N ARG A 490 -14.85 -13.85 4.56
CA ARG A 490 -13.58 -13.25 5.01
C ARG A 490 -13.21 -12.04 4.18
N VAL A 491 -12.37 -11.19 4.77
CA VAL A 491 -11.68 -10.10 4.06
C VAL A 491 -10.19 -10.35 4.11
N VAL A 492 -9.52 -10.26 2.96
CA VAL A 492 -8.10 -10.53 2.81
C VAL A 492 -7.54 -9.50 1.85
N ASP A 493 -7.28 -8.29 2.34
CA ASP A 493 -6.51 -7.25 1.64
C ASP A 493 -6.06 -6.16 2.64
N ALA A 494 -5.51 -5.05 2.16
CA ALA A 494 -5.00 -3.95 2.99
C ALA A 494 -6.07 -3.29 3.89
N SER A 495 -7.37 -3.50 3.63
CA SER A 495 -8.45 -2.98 4.46
C SER A 495 -8.41 -3.54 5.89
N VAL A 496 -7.84 -4.73 6.09
CA VAL A 496 -7.88 -5.43 7.39
C VAL A 496 -6.85 -4.91 8.39
N TRP A 497 -5.95 -4.04 7.99
CA TRP A 497 -4.95 -3.52 8.92
C TRP A 497 -5.62 -2.56 9.92
N PRO A 498 -5.32 -2.65 11.22
CA PRO A 498 -5.80 -1.65 12.17
C PRO A 498 -5.06 -0.31 12.01
N LEU A 499 -3.76 -0.38 11.74
CA LEU A 499 -2.86 0.75 11.48
C LEU A 499 -2.06 0.49 10.21
N VAL A 500 -1.87 1.53 9.41
CA VAL A 500 -0.99 1.44 8.24
C VAL A 500 0.45 1.13 8.70
N PRO A 501 1.14 0.15 8.08
CA PRO A 501 2.51 -0.17 8.45
C PRO A 501 3.48 0.87 7.89
N ALA A 502 4.59 1.14 8.59
CA ALA A 502 5.63 2.07 8.13
C ALA A 502 6.47 1.42 7.01
N THR A 503 5.87 1.25 5.83
CA THR A 503 6.49 0.65 4.63
C THR A 503 5.58 0.87 3.43
N HIS A 504 6.15 0.79 2.23
CA HIS A 504 5.37 0.44 1.04
C HIS A 504 4.61 -0.87 1.27
N THR A 505 3.35 -0.91 0.85
CA THR A 505 2.37 -1.88 1.37
C THR A 505 2.33 -3.21 0.61
N SER A 506 2.96 -3.30 -0.56
CA SER A 506 2.84 -4.46 -1.46
C SER A 506 3.30 -5.78 -0.82
N SER A 507 4.46 -5.79 -0.15
CA SER A 507 4.98 -6.97 0.54
C SER A 507 4.06 -7.42 1.68
N THR A 508 3.52 -6.46 2.45
CA THR A 508 2.57 -6.73 3.53
C THR A 508 1.27 -7.33 2.99
N VAL A 509 0.78 -6.89 1.83
CA VAL A 509 -0.40 -7.49 1.19
C VAL A 509 -0.14 -8.96 0.81
N TYR A 510 1.04 -9.29 0.27
CA TYR A 510 1.41 -10.70 0.04
C TYR A 510 1.43 -11.48 1.35
N ALA A 511 2.11 -10.98 2.39
CA ALA A 511 2.23 -11.67 3.68
C ALA A 511 0.84 -11.95 4.32
N VAL A 512 -0.08 -10.99 4.25
CA VAL A 512 -1.46 -11.15 4.73
C VAL A 512 -2.20 -12.21 3.93
N ALA A 513 -2.08 -12.19 2.60
CA ALA A 513 -2.75 -13.15 1.72
C ALA A 513 -2.24 -14.58 1.93
N GLU A 514 -0.93 -14.75 2.13
CA GLU A 514 -0.28 -16.01 2.46
C GLU A 514 -0.79 -16.58 3.79
N LYS A 515 -0.77 -15.76 4.86
CA LYS A 515 -1.30 -16.14 6.18
C LYS A 515 -2.81 -16.45 6.13
N ALA A 516 -3.57 -15.67 5.38
CA ALA A 516 -5.00 -15.89 5.21
C ALA A 516 -5.29 -17.23 4.54
N ALA A 517 -4.51 -17.59 3.51
CA ALA A 517 -4.64 -18.89 2.89
C ALA A 517 -4.43 -20.00 3.92
N ASP A 518 -3.40 -19.94 4.76
CA ASP A 518 -3.15 -20.94 5.82
C ASP A 518 -4.29 -21.04 6.82
N LEU A 519 -4.85 -19.91 7.26
CA LEU A 519 -6.03 -19.87 8.13
C LEU A 519 -7.24 -20.56 7.48
N ILE A 520 -7.45 -20.35 6.18
CA ILE A 520 -8.53 -20.98 5.42
C ILE A 520 -8.27 -22.48 5.25
N LYS A 521 -7.03 -22.91 4.96
CA LYS A 521 -6.68 -24.33 4.89
C LYS A 521 -6.94 -25.05 6.21
N ALA A 522 -6.52 -24.44 7.31
CA ALA A 522 -6.71 -24.98 8.65
C ALA A 522 -8.19 -25.13 9.02
N ALA A 523 -9.02 -24.13 8.69
CA ALA A 523 -10.45 -24.14 8.97
C ALA A 523 -11.23 -25.24 8.21
N HIS A 524 -10.71 -25.71 7.08
CA HIS A 524 -11.37 -26.71 6.21
C HIS A 524 -10.70 -28.10 6.24
N GLY A 525 -9.90 -28.39 7.27
CA GLY A 525 -9.34 -29.73 7.50
C GLY A 525 -8.09 -30.07 6.69
N GLY A 526 -7.36 -29.06 6.20
CA GLY A 526 -6.19 -29.22 5.35
C GLY A 526 -6.53 -29.50 3.88
N TRP A 527 -5.54 -29.37 3.01
CA TRP A 527 -5.67 -29.63 1.58
C TRP A 527 -4.92 -30.92 1.30
N ARG A 528 -5.64 -31.97 0.90
CA ARG A 528 -5.06 -33.23 0.42
C ARG A 528 -5.05 -33.26 -1.10
#